data_AF-A0A357CWW1-F1
#
_entry.id   AF-A0A357CWW1-F1
#
_cell.length_a   1.000
_cell.length_b   1.000
_cell.length_c   1.000
_cell.angle_alpha   90.00
_cell.angle_beta   90.00
_cell.angle_gamma   90.00
#
_symmetry.space_group_name_H-M   'P 1'
#
loop_
_entity.id
_entity.type
_entity.pdbx_description
1 polymer ?
#
loop_
_entity_poly.entity_id
_entity_poly.type
_entity_poly.pdbx_seq_one_letter_code
_entity_poly.pdbx_strand_id
1 'polypeptide(L)'
;MKRITAILFVLLFILAGCDTKTEDSLTESINEMPKNQVIEWDNDSLIDTAKQLLYSDRLVTELFVGGKLTKLVDVSNKNPIDFASAAGTEYEDFTAIEKLLTKTYSIAGNTITKYLTLPKYGNRSILSVSGKTYFSFHYTEDFDGIDIESITISDGENENVKNITAGQYRIPMVYDGGVWLLEDSVYFLSREAERKPESDYVFPLMNQGTAKALTGRIMVVEIFVSDSKSSFTDEDITAFETKVSESFEYIKNAAPNGSEFEVEYEKLKFKHSKSSIIFSSEDQTNFDLVLATTDYKNLDKYINENFNTFGYDSYLAIVCVNKTGSGYAKPYTQEEADIFTAERCVMFPNDGKIALARNILSVFGAQTPSDPYLKELLTSYCKNDIMLSGDEDSVISELTAYQAGLSKQLDRQFHSFCVKTVSEEPELSVY
;
A
#
# COMPACT_ATOMS: atom_id res chain seq x y z
N MET A 1 10.76 26.54 36.12
CA MET A 1 11.82 26.21 35.13
C MET A 1 12.65 25.04 35.64
N LYS A 2 12.28 23.82 35.25
CA LYS A 2 13.01 22.53 35.38
C LYS A 2 11.98 21.44 35.05
N ARG A 3 11.98 20.95 33.81
CA ARG A 3 11.34 19.70 33.29
C ARG A 3 11.31 19.71 31.74
N ILE A 4 12.45 19.91 31.09
CA ILE A 4 12.60 19.71 29.62
C ILE A 4 13.74 18.73 29.29
N THR A 5 14.47 18.21 30.29
CA THR A 5 15.75 17.53 30.02
C THR A 5 15.73 16.00 29.96
N ALA A 6 14.58 15.33 30.07
CA ALA A 6 14.53 13.86 30.04
C ALA A 6 14.28 13.25 28.66
N ILE A 7 13.62 13.97 27.74
CA ILE A 7 13.21 13.42 26.43
C ILE A 7 14.29 13.61 25.35
N LEU A 8 15.23 14.56 25.53
CA LEU A 8 16.33 14.74 24.59
C LEU A 8 17.42 13.65 24.69
N PHE A 9 17.45 12.85 25.77
CA PHE A 9 18.51 11.86 26.01
C PHE A 9 18.31 10.53 25.27
N VAL A 10 17.07 10.19 24.93
CA VAL A 10 16.76 8.93 24.20
C VAL A 10 17.04 9.06 22.70
N LEU A 11 17.02 10.29 22.16
CA LEU A 11 17.33 10.56 20.75
C LEU A 11 18.83 10.71 20.45
N LEU A 12 19.69 10.88 21.46
CA LEU A 12 21.14 11.11 21.28
C LEU A 12 22.00 9.84 21.36
N PHE A 13 21.47 8.72 21.88
CA PHE A 13 22.22 7.46 22.00
C PHE A 13 22.21 6.57 20.75
N ILE A 14 21.55 6.99 19.66
CA ILE A 14 21.50 6.23 18.39
C ILE A 14 22.68 6.59 17.44
N LEU A 15 23.55 7.56 17.79
CA LEU A 15 24.55 8.11 16.85
C LEU A 15 26.05 7.98 17.24
N ALA A 16 26.44 7.17 18.21
CA ALA A 16 27.87 6.91 18.45
C ALA A 16 28.14 5.47 18.91
N GLY A 17 28.67 4.66 17.99
CA GLY A 17 29.25 3.35 18.29
C GLY A 17 30.75 3.41 18.59
N CYS A 18 31.21 2.40 19.34
CA CYS A 18 32.61 2.03 19.69
C CYS A 18 33.40 3.06 20.53
N ASP A 19 34.15 2.72 21.58
CA ASP A 19 35.12 1.62 21.68
C ASP A 19 35.51 1.30 23.15
N THR A 20 36.32 0.24 23.30
CA THR A 20 36.66 -0.63 24.45
C THR A 20 37.40 -0.10 25.71
N LYS A 21 37.23 -0.89 26.81
CA LYS A 21 38.14 -1.24 27.96
C LYS A 21 38.58 -0.11 28.90
N THR A 22 38.57 -0.29 30.23
CA THR A 22 39.59 -1.01 31.03
C THR A 22 39.09 -1.27 32.46
N GLU A 23 39.51 -2.39 33.05
CA GLU A 23 39.43 -2.75 34.48
C GLU A 23 40.07 -1.70 35.38
N ASP A 24 39.52 -1.45 36.59
CA ASP A 24 40.28 -1.76 37.81
C ASP A 24 39.41 -1.84 39.07
N SER A 25 39.93 -2.63 40.00
CA SER A 25 39.41 -3.13 41.28
C SER A 25 38.90 -2.10 42.30
N LEU A 26 37.97 -2.54 43.16
CA LEU A 26 38.07 -2.44 44.63
C LEU A 26 36.91 -3.20 45.31
N THR A 27 37.25 -4.36 45.85
CA THR A 27 36.50 -5.10 46.87
C THR A 27 36.50 -4.33 48.19
N GLU A 28 35.34 -4.06 48.79
CA GLU A 28 35.10 -4.28 50.22
C GLU A 28 33.63 -4.04 50.65
N SER A 29 33.21 -4.87 51.62
CA SER A 29 31.98 -4.83 52.43
C SER A 29 30.68 -5.36 51.79
N ILE A 30 30.54 -6.68 51.87
CA ILE A 30 29.25 -7.38 51.87
C ILE A 30 28.52 -6.97 53.16
N ASN A 31 27.62 -6.00 53.06
CA ASN A 31 26.47 -5.90 53.95
C ASN A 31 25.32 -6.62 53.26
N GLU A 32 24.82 -7.69 53.89
CA GLU A 32 23.61 -8.39 53.49
C GLU A 32 22.47 -7.37 53.29
N MET A 33 22.17 -7.06 52.03
CA MET A 33 20.91 -6.42 51.69
C MET A 33 19.79 -7.43 51.99
N PRO A 34 18.67 -6.99 52.59
CA PRO A 34 17.54 -7.88 52.81
C PRO A 34 17.14 -8.47 51.46
N LYS A 35 16.99 -9.80 51.42
CA LYS A 35 16.42 -10.51 50.26
C LYS A 35 15.22 -9.70 49.76
N ASN A 36 15.34 -9.16 48.55
CA ASN A 36 14.17 -8.66 47.81
C ASN A 36 13.11 -9.75 47.95
N GLN A 37 11.97 -9.38 48.55
CA GLN A 37 10.77 -10.19 48.41
C GLN A 37 10.55 -10.32 46.91
N VAL A 38 10.79 -11.51 46.36
CA VAL A 38 10.31 -11.86 45.04
C VAL A 38 8.80 -11.72 45.16
N ILE A 39 8.24 -10.67 44.56
CA ILE A 39 6.79 -10.53 44.47
C ILE A 39 6.37 -11.57 43.45
N GLU A 40 6.02 -12.75 43.94
CA GLU A 40 5.46 -13.81 43.11
C GLU A 40 4.02 -13.40 42.78
N TRP A 41 3.80 -12.91 41.57
CA TRP A 41 2.48 -12.51 41.13
C TRP A 41 1.68 -13.74 40.73
N ASP A 42 0.69 -14.07 41.56
CA ASP A 42 -0.27 -15.13 41.27
C ASP A 42 -1.16 -14.74 40.08
N ASN A 43 -1.45 -15.69 39.20
CA ASN A 43 -2.19 -15.46 37.97
C ASN A 43 -3.60 -14.94 38.24
N ASP A 44 -4.27 -15.45 39.28
CA ASP A 44 -5.62 -15.02 39.65
C ASP A 44 -5.63 -13.57 40.17
N SER A 45 -4.55 -13.14 40.84
CA SER A 45 -4.41 -11.77 41.35
C SER A 45 -4.27 -10.71 40.25
N LEU A 46 -3.89 -11.14 39.04
CA LEU A 46 -3.65 -10.26 37.90
C LEU A 46 -4.83 -10.17 36.92
N ILE A 47 -5.92 -10.91 37.15
CA ILE A 47 -7.09 -10.94 36.25
C ILE A 47 -7.67 -9.53 36.05
N ASP A 48 -7.87 -8.78 37.14
CA ASP A 48 -8.44 -7.43 37.04
C ASP A 48 -7.49 -6.47 36.31
N THR A 49 -6.17 -6.59 36.52
CA THR A 49 -5.17 -5.82 35.79
C THR A 49 -5.20 -6.13 34.30
N ALA A 50 -5.25 -7.41 33.94
CA ALA A 50 -5.36 -7.85 32.55
C ALA A 50 -6.65 -7.32 31.90
N LYS A 51 -7.80 -7.40 32.57
CA LYS A 51 -9.07 -6.83 32.08
C LYS A 51 -8.94 -5.33 31.84
N GLN A 52 -8.38 -4.57 32.77
CA GLN A 52 -8.19 -3.11 32.62
C GLN A 52 -7.29 -2.76 31.43
N LEU A 53 -6.23 -3.55 31.20
CA LEU A 53 -5.36 -3.40 30.05
C LEU A 53 -6.12 -3.68 28.74
N LEU A 54 -6.88 -4.78 28.67
CA LEU A 54 -7.70 -5.10 27.49
C LEU A 54 -8.82 -4.08 27.23
N TYR A 55 -9.42 -3.51 28.28
CA TYR A 55 -10.37 -2.41 28.12
C TYR A 55 -9.70 -1.15 27.56
N SER A 56 -8.46 -0.88 27.97
CA SER A 56 -7.69 0.25 27.44
C SER A 56 -7.23 0.00 26.00
N ASP A 57 -6.83 -1.23 25.66
CA ASP A 57 -6.54 -1.68 24.29
C ASP A 57 -7.74 -1.49 23.36
N ARG A 58 -8.92 -1.93 23.80
CA ARG A 58 -10.18 -1.70 23.06
C ARG A 58 -10.43 -0.22 22.84
N LEU A 59 -10.24 0.62 23.85
CA LEU A 59 -10.42 2.07 23.71
C LEU A 59 -9.43 2.68 22.71
N VAL A 60 -8.16 2.28 22.75
CA VAL A 60 -7.16 2.72 21.77
C VAL A 60 -7.57 2.29 20.37
N THR A 61 -8.00 1.04 20.20
CA THR A 61 -8.48 0.53 18.92
C THR A 61 -9.69 1.30 18.41
N GLU A 62 -10.68 1.58 19.25
CA GLU A 62 -11.84 2.39 18.86
C GLU A 62 -11.44 3.81 18.42
N LEU A 63 -10.43 4.41 19.05
CA LEU A 63 -9.92 5.75 18.68
C LEU A 63 -9.20 5.75 17.33
N PHE A 64 -8.27 4.81 17.11
CA PHE A 64 -7.41 4.78 15.92
C PHE A 64 -8.02 4.03 14.72
N VAL A 65 -8.91 3.08 14.97
CA VAL A 65 -9.48 2.16 13.97
C VAL A 65 -11.00 2.34 13.85
N GLY A 66 -11.71 2.31 14.98
CA GLY A 66 -13.19 2.27 15.01
C GLY A 66 -13.90 3.63 14.83
N GLY A 67 -13.15 4.68 14.48
CA GLY A 67 -13.68 6.02 14.23
C GLY A 67 -14.34 6.67 15.44
N LYS A 68 -13.93 6.37 16.68
CA LYS A 68 -14.59 6.90 17.88
C LYS A 68 -14.62 8.43 17.92
N LEU A 69 -13.54 9.10 17.50
CA LEU A 69 -13.47 10.57 17.51
C LEU A 69 -14.45 11.21 16.51
N THR A 70 -14.71 10.58 15.35
CA THR A 70 -15.69 11.08 14.38
C THR A 70 -17.12 11.04 14.94
N LYS A 71 -17.40 10.10 15.86
CA LYS A 71 -18.69 9.99 16.57
C LYS A 71 -18.82 10.98 17.73
N LEU A 72 -17.71 11.48 18.27
CA LEU A 72 -17.68 12.37 19.43
C LEU A 72 -17.70 13.86 19.06
N VAL A 73 -17.45 14.22 17.80
CA VAL A 73 -17.34 15.60 17.32
C VAL A 73 -18.31 15.82 16.16
N ASP A 74 -18.85 17.04 16.01
CA ASP A 74 -19.63 17.39 14.82
C ASP A 74 -18.70 17.60 13.61
N VAL A 75 -18.88 16.72 12.63
CA VAL A 75 -18.03 16.62 11.46
C VAL A 75 -18.84 16.85 10.18
N SER A 76 -20.03 17.44 10.33
CA SER A 76 -20.92 17.80 9.23
C SER A 76 -20.21 18.71 8.23
N ASN A 77 -20.32 18.39 6.94
CA ASN A 77 -19.70 19.13 5.83
C ASN A 77 -18.17 19.16 5.83
N LYS A 78 -17.50 18.25 6.57
CA LYS A 78 -16.06 18.08 6.45
C LYS A 78 -15.73 17.21 5.24
N ASN A 79 -14.73 17.62 4.47
CA ASN A 79 -14.21 16.75 3.43
C ASN A 79 -13.46 15.63 4.16
N PRO A 80 -13.70 14.36 3.87
CA PRO A 80 -13.12 13.34 4.71
C PRO A 80 -11.57 13.30 4.69
N ILE A 81 -10.89 14.02 3.76
CA ILE A 81 -9.41 14.15 3.73
C ILE A 81 -8.91 15.18 4.74
N ASP A 82 -9.81 16.04 5.20
CA ASP A 82 -9.53 17.02 6.23
C ASP A 82 -9.27 16.31 7.55
N PHE A 83 -8.67 17.05 8.46
CA PHE A 83 -8.63 16.65 9.86
C PHE A 83 -9.65 17.45 10.66
N ALA A 84 -10.39 16.79 11.54
CA ALA A 84 -11.12 17.47 12.59
C ALA A 84 -10.27 17.57 13.85
N SER A 85 -10.36 18.73 14.50
CA SER A 85 -9.87 18.87 15.87
C SER A 85 -10.79 18.09 16.82
N ALA A 86 -10.21 17.39 17.79
CA ALA A 86 -10.94 16.77 18.90
C ALA A 86 -11.39 17.79 19.97
N ALA A 87 -11.57 19.06 19.59
CA ALA A 87 -11.93 20.15 20.51
C ALA A 87 -13.23 19.87 21.26
N GLY A 88 -13.23 20.17 22.56
CA GLY A 88 -14.39 19.91 23.42
C GLY A 88 -14.56 18.44 23.85
N THR A 89 -13.64 17.55 23.48
CA THR A 89 -13.59 16.16 23.97
C THR A 89 -12.50 15.99 25.03
N GLU A 90 -12.54 14.88 25.76
CA GLU A 90 -11.46 14.51 26.70
C GLU A 90 -10.10 14.26 26.02
N TYR A 91 -10.10 14.12 24.68
CA TYR A 91 -8.92 13.88 23.86
C TYR A 91 -8.40 15.14 23.16
N GLU A 92 -8.89 16.34 23.50
CA GLU A 92 -8.48 17.58 22.84
C GLU A 92 -6.96 17.81 22.91
N ASP A 93 -6.35 17.59 24.08
CA ASP A 93 -4.89 17.62 24.24
C ASP A 93 -4.31 16.24 23.94
N PHE A 94 -3.31 16.21 23.06
CA PHE A 94 -2.70 14.98 22.58
C PHE A 94 -2.04 14.16 23.71
N THR A 95 -1.63 14.82 24.79
CA THR A 95 -1.12 14.15 25.99
C THR A 95 -2.13 13.18 26.62
N ALA A 96 -3.45 13.35 26.41
CA ALA A 96 -4.44 12.37 26.85
C ALA A 96 -4.30 11.05 26.07
N ILE A 97 -4.09 11.13 24.76
CA ILE A 97 -3.82 9.97 23.89
C ILE A 97 -2.48 9.33 24.26
N GLU A 98 -1.42 10.11 24.43
CA GLU A 98 -0.10 9.60 24.83
C GLU A 98 -0.13 8.86 26.17
N LYS A 99 -0.83 9.41 27.16
CA LYS A 99 -1.04 8.74 28.45
C LYS A 99 -1.84 7.45 28.31
N LEU A 100 -2.87 7.43 27.45
CA LEU A 100 -3.64 6.23 27.19
C LEU A 100 -2.77 5.15 26.54
N LEU A 101 -1.95 5.50 25.55
CA LEU A 101 -1.04 4.55 24.90
C LEU A 101 0.00 4.01 25.89
N THR A 102 0.68 4.90 26.63
CA THR A 102 1.77 4.51 27.56
C THR A 102 1.30 3.81 28.83
N LYS A 103 0.04 3.98 29.25
CA LYS A 103 -0.52 3.18 30.36
C LYS A 103 -1.00 1.80 29.91
N THR A 104 -1.11 1.57 28.60
CA THR A 104 -1.66 0.34 28.03
C THR A 104 -0.55 -0.56 27.49
N TYR A 105 0.41 0.02 26.76
CA TYR A 105 1.43 -0.73 26.04
C TYR A 105 2.83 -0.45 26.56
N SER A 106 3.66 -1.48 26.55
CA SER A 106 5.09 -1.35 26.78
C SER A 106 5.77 -0.64 25.60
N ILE A 107 6.91 -0.01 25.88
CA ILE A 107 7.75 0.59 24.83
C ILE A 107 8.43 -0.50 23.99
N ALA A 108 8.72 -1.66 24.58
CA ALA A 108 9.42 -2.76 23.93
C ALA A 108 8.60 -3.37 22.77
N GLY A 109 7.28 -3.46 22.92
CA GLY A 109 6.40 -4.11 21.95
C GLY A 109 6.13 -3.32 20.65
N ASN A 110 6.62 -2.08 20.53
CA ASN A 110 6.44 -1.19 19.36
C ASN A 110 4.98 -0.85 18.98
N THR A 111 3.99 -1.34 19.73
CA THR A 111 2.55 -1.17 19.48
C THR A 111 2.10 0.28 19.49
N ILE A 112 2.70 1.10 20.35
CA ILE A 112 2.48 2.56 20.37
C ILE A 112 2.81 3.16 19.01
N THR A 113 3.96 2.81 18.44
CA THR A 113 4.38 3.27 17.10
C THR A 113 3.39 2.78 16.05
N LYS A 114 2.99 1.49 16.08
CA LYS A 114 2.04 0.91 15.12
C LYS A 114 0.75 1.74 15.04
N TYR A 115 0.18 2.16 16.18
CA TYR A 115 -1.00 3.03 16.21
C TYR A 115 -0.71 4.44 15.71
N LEU A 116 0.38 5.07 16.17
CA LEU A 116 0.75 6.43 15.76
C LEU A 116 1.12 6.53 14.27
N THR A 117 1.42 5.43 13.61
CA THR A 117 1.66 5.35 12.16
C THR A 117 0.54 4.66 11.40
N LEU A 118 -0.63 4.44 12.01
CA LEU A 118 -1.79 3.86 11.36
C LEU A 118 -2.59 4.94 10.59
N PRO A 119 -3.08 4.66 9.37
CA PRO A 119 -2.73 3.52 8.51
C PRO A 119 -1.29 3.60 7.99
N LYS A 120 -0.71 2.45 7.66
CA LYS A 120 0.68 2.33 7.16
C LYS A 120 0.99 3.28 5.99
N TYR A 121 -0.02 3.53 5.18
CA TYR A 121 0.05 4.45 4.06
C TYR A 121 -0.94 5.58 4.32
N GLY A 122 -0.39 6.78 4.43
CA GLY A 122 -1.17 7.98 4.24
C GLY A 122 -1.37 8.91 5.43
N ASN A 123 -2.49 9.63 5.41
CA ASN A 123 -2.94 10.46 6.51
C ASN A 123 -3.23 9.56 7.70
N ARG A 124 -2.47 9.76 8.77
CA ARG A 124 -2.61 9.00 10.00
C ARG A 124 -3.99 9.22 10.60
N SER A 125 -4.56 8.17 11.19
CA SER A 125 -5.88 8.21 11.84
C SER A 125 -5.96 9.32 12.87
N ILE A 126 -4.88 9.53 13.63
CA ILE A 126 -4.76 10.57 14.65
C ILE A 126 -3.39 11.27 14.54
N LEU A 127 -3.37 12.59 14.68
CA LEU A 127 -2.21 13.47 14.60
C LEU A 127 -2.15 14.44 15.78
N SER A 128 -0.93 14.87 16.11
CA SER A 128 -0.67 15.97 17.04
C SER A 128 -0.21 17.21 16.27
N VAL A 129 -0.94 18.32 16.42
CA VAL A 129 -0.55 19.63 15.86
C VAL A 129 -0.53 20.64 16.98
N SER A 130 0.66 21.16 17.29
CA SER A 130 0.87 22.11 18.41
C SER A 130 0.35 21.57 19.76
N GLY A 131 0.44 20.25 19.98
CA GLY A 131 -0.04 19.58 21.19
C GLY A 131 -1.54 19.25 21.21
N LYS A 132 -2.30 19.64 20.19
CA LYS A 132 -3.73 19.34 20.04
C LYS A 132 -3.96 18.12 19.15
N THR A 133 -5.00 17.37 19.46
CA THR A 133 -5.38 16.15 18.73
C THR A 133 -6.24 16.48 17.51
N TYR A 134 -5.87 15.86 16.40
CA TYR A 134 -6.58 15.90 15.12
C TYR A 134 -6.81 14.47 14.63
N PHE A 135 -7.92 14.21 13.93
CA PHE A 135 -8.23 12.88 13.40
C PHE A 135 -8.78 12.92 11.97
N SER A 136 -8.53 11.85 11.21
CA SER A 136 -9.00 11.70 9.83
C SER A 136 -10.39 11.06 9.76
N PHE A 137 -11.12 11.26 8.65
CA PHE A 137 -12.47 10.70 8.47
C PHE A 137 -12.55 9.47 7.57
N HIS A 138 -11.49 9.17 6.82
CA HIS A 138 -11.55 8.22 5.71
C HIS A 138 -11.26 6.77 6.05
N TYR A 139 -10.41 6.53 7.05
CA TYR A 139 -9.98 5.20 7.40
C TYR A 139 -10.66 4.76 8.69
N THR A 140 -11.70 3.94 8.54
CA THR A 140 -12.34 3.24 9.64
C THR A 140 -12.53 1.79 9.28
N GLU A 141 -12.11 0.88 10.15
CA GLU A 141 -12.43 -0.54 10.00
C GLU A 141 -13.47 -0.95 11.04
N ASP A 142 -14.37 -1.83 10.62
CA ASP A 142 -15.26 -2.52 11.53
C ASP A 142 -14.45 -3.59 12.28
N PHE A 143 -14.25 -3.36 13.58
CA PHE A 143 -13.60 -4.29 14.50
C PHE A 143 -14.36 -4.30 15.83
N ASP A 144 -14.94 -5.46 16.17
CA ASP A 144 -15.80 -5.63 17.34
C ASP A 144 -15.02 -5.95 18.63
N GLY A 145 -13.70 -6.18 18.54
CA GLY A 145 -12.86 -6.56 19.67
C GLY A 145 -12.95 -8.04 20.03
N ILE A 146 -12.66 -8.32 21.30
CA ILE A 146 -12.70 -9.67 21.91
C ILE A 146 -13.56 -9.63 23.17
N ASP A 147 -14.00 -10.82 23.62
CA ASP A 147 -14.63 -10.95 24.93
C ASP A 147 -13.58 -10.82 26.05
N ILE A 148 -13.62 -9.69 26.76
CA ILE A 148 -12.71 -9.34 27.87
C ILE A 148 -13.15 -10.01 29.17
N GLU A 149 -14.40 -10.47 29.27
CA GLU A 149 -14.90 -11.03 30.53
C GLU A 149 -14.45 -12.48 30.75
N SER A 150 -14.19 -13.20 29.66
CA SER A 150 -13.84 -14.62 29.64
C SER A 150 -12.34 -14.88 29.39
N ILE A 151 -11.46 -14.18 30.12
CA ILE A 151 -10.00 -14.33 29.97
C ILE A 151 -9.39 -15.35 30.94
N THR A 152 -8.22 -15.86 30.58
CA THR A 152 -7.35 -16.64 31.48
C THR A 152 -5.92 -16.11 31.46
N ILE A 153 -5.18 -16.31 32.54
CA ILE A 153 -3.78 -15.89 32.67
C ILE A 153 -2.90 -17.13 32.88
N SER A 154 -1.77 -17.17 32.19
CA SER A 154 -0.74 -18.18 32.36
C SER A 154 0.64 -17.54 32.45
N ASP A 155 1.62 -18.28 32.97
CA ASP A 155 3.00 -17.80 33.02
C ASP A 155 3.59 -17.59 31.62
N GLY A 156 4.48 -16.61 31.52
CA GLY A 156 5.28 -16.33 30.34
C GLY A 156 6.67 -16.94 30.41
N GLU A 157 7.58 -16.34 29.66
CA GLU A 157 8.96 -16.82 29.55
C GLU A 157 9.76 -16.64 30.85
N ASN A 158 9.35 -15.69 31.70
CA ASN A 158 9.94 -15.43 33.00
C ASN A 158 8.92 -14.75 33.93
N GLU A 159 9.32 -14.46 35.17
CA GLU A 159 8.48 -13.88 36.23
C GLU A 159 7.85 -12.51 35.87
N ASN A 160 8.46 -11.76 34.95
CA ASN A 160 7.97 -10.45 34.51
C ASN A 160 7.08 -10.54 33.28
N VAL A 161 6.73 -11.75 32.82
CA VAL A 161 5.88 -11.96 31.64
C VAL A 161 4.73 -12.87 32.02
N LYS A 162 3.51 -12.45 31.69
CA LYS A 162 2.31 -13.28 31.78
C LYS A 162 1.61 -13.26 30.42
N ASN A 163 0.91 -14.34 30.11
CA ASN A 163 0.13 -14.46 28.88
C ASN A 163 -1.35 -14.39 29.21
N ILE A 164 -2.02 -13.41 28.63
CA ILE A 164 -3.48 -13.30 28.65
C ILE A 164 -4.01 -14.10 27.46
N THR A 165 -4.91 -15.04 27.71
CA THR A 165 -5.66 -15.73 26.66
C THR A 165 -7.09 -15.22 26.64
N ALA A 166 -7.49 -14.66 25.51
CA ALA A 166 -8.82 -14.08 25.30
C ALA A 166 -9.37 -14.50 23.94
N GLY A 167 -10.35 -15.40 23.96
CA GLY A 167 -10.81 -16.09 22.76
C GLY A 167 -9.65 -16.87 22.11
N GLN A 168 -9.38 -16.57 20.83
CA GLN A 168 -8.29 -17.20 20.07
C GLN A 168 -6.94 -16.50 20.20
N TYR A 169 -6.88 -15.33 20.84
CA TYR A 169 -5.67 -14.52 20.92
C TYR A 169 -4.93 -14.77 22.22
N ARG A 170 -3.60 -14.78 22.12
CA ARG A 170 -2.68 -14.83 23.25
C ARG A 170 -1.86 -13.55 23.24
N ILE A 171 -2.06 -12.72 24.26
CA ILE A 171 -1.44 -11.40 24.36
C ILE A 171 -0.46 -11.42 25.54
N PRO A 172 0.84 -11.18 25.30
CA PRO A 172 1.80 -11.03 26.39
C PRO A 172 1.53 -9.71 27.13
N MET A 173 1.55 -9.78 28.45
CA MET A 173 1.70 -8.61 29.32
C MET A 173 3.01 -8.71 30.10
N VAL A 174 3.70 -7.58 30.21
CA VAL A 174 5.05 -7.48 30.76
C VAL A 174 5.06 -6.48 31.90
N TYR A 175 5.78 -6.84 32.97
CA TYR A 175 6.04 -5.97 34.10
C TYR A 175 7.27 -5.11 33.82
N ASP A 176 7.11 -3.78 33.80
CA ASP A 176 8.18 -2.84 33.47
C ASP A 176 9.04 -2.40 34.68
N GLY A 177 8.78 -2.99 35.86
CA GLY A 177 9.38 -2.61 37.13
C GLY A 177 8.48 -1.71 38.00
N GLY A 178 7.32 -1.29 37.49
CA GLY A 178 6.30 -0.58 38.26
C GLY A 178 4.88 -1.07 37.98
N VAL A 179 4.54 -1.29 36.72
CA VAL A 179 3.19 -1.66 36.26
C VAL A 179 3.24 -2.78 35.23
N TRP A 180 2.11 -3.47 35.06
CA TRP A 180 1.90 -4.40 33.95
C TRP A 180 1.38 -3.65 32.73
N LEU A 181 1.93 -3.96 31.56
CA LEU A 181 1.57 -3.37 30.26
C LEU A 181 1.45 -4.46 29.21
N LEU A 182 0.67 -4.25 28.15
CA LEU A 182 0.59 -5.16 27.01
C LEU A 182 1.80 -4.97 26.09
N GLU A 183 2.33 -6.05 25.52
CA GLU A 183 3.34 -5.97 24.45
C GLU A 183 2.70 -5.72 23.08
N ASP A 184 1.53 -6.30 22.81
CA ASP A 184 0.81 -6.11 21.55
C ASP A 184 -0.66 -5.78 21.74
N SER A 185 -1.29 -5.28 20.69
CA SER A 185 -2.72 -5.06 20.64
C SER A 185 -3.47 -6.26 20.08
N VAL A 186 -4.67 -6.48 20.60
CA VAL A 186 -5.63 -7.44 20.01
C VAL A 186 -5.88 -7.13 18.54
N TYR A 187 -5.98 -5.85 18.16
CA TYR A 187 -6.20 -5.45 16.76
C TYR A 187 -5.03 -5.89 15.86
N PHE A 188 -3.78 -5.68 16.27
CA PHE A 188 -2.65 -6.09 15.43
C PHE A 188 -2.52 -7.62 15.37
N LEU A 189 -2.78 -8.32 16.48
CA LEU A 189 -2.83 -9.79 16.49
C LEU A 189 -3.96 -10.33 15.61
N SER A 190 -5.14 -9.69 15.58
CA SER A 190 -6.22 -10.09 14.68
C SER A 190 -5.84 -9.85 13.22
N ARG A 191 -5.21 -8.71 12.92
CA ARG A 191 -4.74 -8.38 11.57
C ARG A 191 -3.62 -9.30 11.08
N GLU A 192 -2.73 -9.76 11.96
CA GLU A 192 -1.70 -10.74 11.63
C GLU A 192 -2.28 -12.15 11.42
N ALA A 193 -3.33 -12.51 12.16
CA ALA A 193 -4.03 -13.79 12.01
C ALA A 193 -4.99 -13.82 10.82
N GLU A 194 -5.53 -12.66 10.42
CA GLU A 194 -6.34 -12.50 9.23
C GLU A 194 -5.47 -12.71 7.98
N ARG A 195 -5.70 -13.83 7.29
CA ARG A 195 -5.41 -13.85 5.86
C ARG A 195 -6.32 -12.81 5.22
N LYS A 196 -5.74 -11.74 4.67
CA LYS A 196 -6.48 -10.83 3.80
C LYS A 196 -7.20 -11.69 2.75
N PRO A 197 -8.54 -11.79 2.77
CA PRO A 197 -9.23 -12.56 1.76
C PRO A 197 -8.93 -11.98 0.39
N GLU A 198 -8.98 -12.81 -0.66
CA GLU A 198 -9.02 -12.27 -2.00
C GLU A 198 -10.21 -11.29 -2.09
N SER A 199 -10.00 -10.14 -2.71
CA SER A 199 -11.05 -9.15 -2.90
C SER A 199 -11.86 -9.53 -4.14
N ASP A 200 -13.19 -9.42 -4.04
CA ASP A 200 -14.12 -9.64 -5.16
C ASP A 200 -14.37 -8.35 -5.99
N TYR A 201 -13.76 -7.22 -5.62
CA TYR A 201 -13.97 -5.94 -6.32
C TYR A 201 -13.31 -5.91 -7.70
N VAL A 202 -14.05 -5.60 -8.75
CA VAL A 202 -13.51 -5.45 -10.11
C VAL A 202 -13.63 -4.00 -10.55
N PHE A 203 -12.51 -3.37 -10.89
CA PHE A 203 -12.52 -2.01 -11.46
C PHE A 203 -12.82 -2.06 -12.96
N PRO A 204 -13.37 -0.98 -13.56
CA PRO A 204 -13.85 -0.99 -14.94
C PRO A 204 -12.82 -1.46 -15.99
N LEU A 205 -11.53 -1.13 -15.80
CA LEU A 205 -10.45 -1.49 -16.73
C LEU A 205 -9.71 -2.78 -16.35
N MET A 206 -10.05 -3.41 -15.22
CA MET A 206 -9.42 -4.67 -14.81
C MET A 206 -9.91 -5.84 -15.65
N ASN A 207 -9.05 -6.83 -15.87
CA ASN A 207 -9.37 -8.08 -16.53
C ASN A 207 -9.94 -7.93 -17.96
N GLN A 208 -9.55 -6.86 -18.65
CA GLN A 208 -9.95 -6.56 -20.03
C GLN A 208 -8.91 -7.05 -21.04
N GLY A 209 -9.36 -7.30 -22.28
CA GLY A 209 -8.52 -7.65 -23.42
C GLY A 209 -7.55 -8.81 -23.20
N THR A 210 -6.34 -8.68 -23.72
CA THR A 210 -5.25 -9.66 -23.59
C THR A 210 -4.30 -9.34 -22.44
N ALA A 211 -4.21 -8.09 -22.01
CA ALA A 211 -3.45 -7.65 -20.85
C ALA A 211 -4.33 -7.67 -19.58
N LYS A 212 -4.90 -8.84 -19.26
CA LYS A 212 -5.93 -8.99 -18.22
C LYS A 212 -5.39 -8.73 -16.82
N ALA A 213 -4.24 -9.31 -16.52
CA ALA A 213 -3.56 -9.23 -15.24
C ALA A 213 -2.06 -9.42 -15.45
N LEU A 214 -1.26 -8.65 -14.73
CA LEU A 214 0.20 -8.72 -14.78
C LEU A 214 0.68 -9.89 -13.89
N THR A 215 0.31 -11.10 -14.26
CA THR A 215 0.63 -12.36 -13.57
C THR A 215 0.86 -13.48 -14.60
N GLY A 216 1.65 -14.49 -14.23
CA GLY A 216 1.95 -15.62 -15.12
C GLY A 216 2.96 -15.28 -16.21
N ARG A 217 2.86 -15.92 -17.38
CA ARG A 217 3.78 -15.73 -18.50
C ARG A 217 3.29 -14.62 -19.41
N ILE A 218 4.09 -13.57 -19.55
CA ILE A 218 3.73 -12.35 -20.27
C ILE A 218 4.67 -12.16 -21.45
N MET A 219 4.12 -12.05 -22.65
CA MET A 219 4.90 -11.67 -23.84
C MET A 219 4.89 -10.15 -24.02
N VAL A 220 6.07 -9.55 -24.11
CA VAL A 220 6.25 -8.13 -24.43
C VAL A 220 6.78 -8.04 -25.84
N VAL A 221 5.98 -7.45 -26.74
CA VAL A 221 6.37 -7.26 -28.14
C VAL A 221 6.84 -5.84 -28.36
N GLU A 222 8.14 -5.64 -28.49
CA GLU A 222 8.75 -4.36 -28.81
C GLU A 222 8.68 -4.11 -30.32
N ILE A 223 7.92 -3.10 -30.73
CA ILE A 223 7.68 -2.75 -32.13
C ILE A 223 8.42 -1.46 -32.45
N PHE A 224 9.55 -1.58 -33.14
CA PHE A 224 10.37 -0.46 -33.58
C PHE A 224 9.80 0.15 -34.86
N VAL A 225 9.14 1.31 -34.75
CA VAL A 225 8.43 1.96 -35.85
C VAL A 225 9.33 2.98 -36.55
N SER A 226 9.75 2.64 -37.77
CA SER A 226 10.46 3.56 -38.67
C SER A 226 9.52 4.10 -39.75
N ASP A 227 9.76 5.33 -40.19
CA ASP A 227 8.98 5.98 -41.25
C ASP A 227 9.83 6.91 -42.12
N SER A 228 9.22 7.78 -42.92
CA SER A 228 9.96 8.70 -43.79
C SER A 228 10.79 9.76 -43.06
N LYS A 229 10.59 9.93 -41.74
CA LYS A 229 11.27 10.95 -40.91
C LYS A 229 12.08 10.37 -39.75
N SER A 230 11.98 9.06 -39.49
CA SER A 230 12.61 8.42 -38.34
C SER A 230 13.04 7.00 -38.65
N SER A 231 14.17 6.59 -38.08
CA SER A 231 14.73 5.25 -38.17
C SER A 231 15.46 4.92 -36.86
N PHE A 232 15.86 3.66 -36.70
CA PHE A 232 16.60 3.20 -35.52
C PHE A 232 18.00 2.72 -35.90
N THR A 233 19.00 3.11 -35.11
CA THR A 233 20.29 2.41 -35.06
C THR A 233 20.23 1.23 -34.08
N ASP A 234 21.27 0.40 -34.07
CA ASP A 234 21.37 -0.69 -33.09
C ASP A 234 21.57 -0.14 -31.66
N GLU A 235 22.24 1.02 -31.51
CA GLU A 235 22.33 1.70 -30.22
C GLU A 235 20.97 2.21 -29.75
N ASP A 236 20.16 2.79 -30.66
CA ASP A 236 18.79 3.23 -30.32
C ASP A 236 17.97 2.03 -29.81
N ILE A 237 17.97 0.92 -30.55
CA ILE A 237 17.24 -0.31 -30.17
C ILE A 237 17.65 -0.77 -28.78
N THR A 238 18.96 -0.89 -28.54
CA THR A 238 19.50 -1.34 -27.24
C THR A 238 19.07 -0.41 -26.09
N ALA A 239 19.04 0.90 -26.33
CA ALA A 239 18.62 1.88 -25.33
C ALA A 239 17.13 1.75 -24.97
N PHE A 240 16.27 1.45 -25.95
CA PHE A 240 14.85 1.16 -25.71
C PHE A 240 14.67 -0.15 -24.94
N GLU A 241 15.32 -1.23 -25.38
CA GLU A 241 15.26 -2.55 -24.73
C GLU A 241 15.66 -2.46 -23.25
N THR A 242 16.75 -1.73 -22.96
CA THR A 242 17.24 -1.54 -21.58
C THR A 242 16.18 -0.86 -20.70
N LYS A 243 15.52 0.17 -21.21
CA LYS A 243 14.46 0.87 -20.46
C LYS A 243 13.23 -0.01 -20.26
N VAL A 244 12.85 -0.79 -21.26
CA VAL A 244 11.75 -1.76 -21.16
C VAL A 244 12.08 -2.79 -20.06
N SER A 245 13.27 -3.37 -20.06
CA SER A 245 13.69 -4.31 -19.01
C SER A 245 13.72 -3.66 -17.63
N GLU A 246 14.29 -2.46 -17.51
CA GLU A 246 14.35 -1.73 -16.23
C GLU A 246 12.96 -1.39 -15.68
N SER A 247 11.98 -1.09 -16.55
CA SER A 247 10.60 -0.85 -16.13
C SER A 247 9.92 -2.10 -15.58
N PHE A 248 10.10 -3.26 -16.24
CA PHE A 248 9.56 -4.51 -15.73
C PHE A 248 10.29 -4.98 -14.46
N GLU A 249 11.60 -4.78 -14.36
CA GLU A 249 12.35 -5.05 -13.13
C GLU A 249 11.86 -4.17 -11.97
N TYR A 250 11.60 -2.88 -12.22
CA TYR A 250 11.00 -1.99 -11.23
C TYR A 250 9.64 -2.54 -10.75
N ILE A 251 8.76 -2.94 -11.67
CA ILE A 251 7.44 -3.49 -11.32
C ILE A 251 7.58 -4.80 -10.55
N LYS A 252 8.47 -5.69 -10.98
CA LYS A 252 8.73 -6.98 -10.35
C LYS A 252 9.25 -6.82 -8.92
N ASN A 253 10.17 -5.89 -8.70
CA ASN A 253 10.71 -5.59 -7.37
C ASN A 253 9.69 -4.95 -6.43
N ALA A 254 8.66 -4.31 -6.97
CA ALA A 254 7.56 -3.72 -6.21
C ALA A 254 6.36 -4.65 -6.04
N ALA A 255 6.36 -5.84 -6.65
CA ALA A 255 5.26 -6.78 -6.58
C ALA A 255 5.12 -7.38 -5.15
N PRO A 256 3.89 -7.52 -4.64
CA PRO A 256 3.65 -8.19 -3.35
C PRO A 256 4.16 -9.64 -3.33
N ASN A 257 4.47 -10.15 -2.13
CA ASN A 257 4.88 -11.55 -1.95
C ASN A 257 3.82 -12.52 -2.51
N GLY A 258 4.23 -13.40 -3.44
CA GLY A 258 3.37 -14.40 -4.08
C GLY A 258 2.90 -14.03 -5.50
N SER A 259 3.21 -12.82 -5.95
CA SER A 259 2.89 -12.36 -7.30
C SER A 259 4.03 -12.70 -8.25
N GLU A 260 3.85 -13.78 -9.00
CA GLU A 260 4.85 -14.25 -9.94
C GLU A 260 4.41 -13.94 -11.37
N PHE A 261 5.27 -13.22 -12.08
CA PHE A 261 5.20 -13.09 -13.52
C PHE A 261 6.59 -13.27 -14.15
N GLU A 262 6.58 -13.86 -15.34
CA GLU A 262 7.73 -14.02 -16.20
C GLU A 262 7.50 -13.22 -17.46
N VAL A 263 8.52 -12.47 -17.87
CA VAL A 263 8.45 -11.62 -19.07
C VAL A 263 9.35 -12.22 -20.14
N GLU A 264 8.78 -12.45 -21.31
CA GLU A 264 9.51 -12.85 -22.52
C GLU A 264 9.43 -11.70 -23.53
N TYR A 265 10.59 -11.31 -24.07
CA TYR A 265 10.70 -10.16 -24.95
C TYR A 265 10.84 -10.61 -26.40
N GLU A 266 9.96 -10.09 -27.25
CA GLU A 266 9.94 -10.35 -28.68
C GLU A 266 10.03 -9.03 -29.46
N LYS A 267 10.63 -9.08 -30.65
CA LYS A 267 10.99 -7.85 -31.39
C LYS A 267 10.47 -7.84 -32.81
N LEU A 268 9.82 -6.73 -33.16
CA LEU A 268 9.36 -6.45 -34.52
C LEU A 268 9.88 -5.11 -35.03
N LYS A 269 10.06 -5.04 -36.35
CA LYS A 269 10.36 -3.80 -37.05
C LYS A 269 9.22 -3.49 -38.00
N PHE A 270 8.61 -2.33 -37.83
CA PHE A 270 7.59 -1.82 -38.74
C PHE A 270 8.15 -0.63 -39.52
N LYS A 271 7.99 -0.63 -40.85
CA LYS A 271 8.50 0.45 -41.72
C LYS A 271 7.41 1.03 -42.60
N HIS A 272 7.14 2.32 -42.42
CA HIS A 272 6.20 3.06 -43.26
C HIS A 272 6.91 4.09 -44.15
N SER A 273 7.32 3.66 -45.34
CA SER A 273 8.22 4.45 -46.21
C SER A 273 7.58 5.68 -46.88
N LYS A 274 6.24 5.81 -46.88
CA LYS A 274 5.53 6.81 -47.71
C LYS A 274 5.13 8.08 -46.96
N SER A 275 4.90 7.99 -45.66
CA SER A 275 4.43 9.12 -44.86
C SER A 275 5.05 9.12 -43.47
N SER A 276 4.91 10.23 -42.76
CA SER A 276 5.29 10.32 -41.35
C SER A 276 4.10 9.91 -40.49
N ILE A 277 4.31 8.95 -39.60
CA ILE A 277 3.32 8.57 -38.59
C ILE A 277 3.39 9.56 -37.44
N ILE A 278 2.22 10.03 -36.99
CA ILE A 278 2.10 10.92 -35.84
C ILE A 278 1.64 10.08 -34.65
N PHE A 279 2.34 10.22 -33.53
CA PHE A 279 1.97 9.59 -32.26
C PHE A 279 1.63 10.70 -31.27
N SER A 280 0.44 10.65 -30.70
CA SER A 280 -0.05 11.64 -29.73
C SER A 280 -0.92 10.95 -28.68
N SER A 281 -0.84 11.40 -27.44
CA SER A 281 -1.74 10.97 -26.37
C SER A 281 -3.17 11.47 -26.58
N GLU A 282 -3.36 12.55 -27.35
CA GLU A 282 -4.67 13.13 -27.69
C GLU A 282 -5.34 12.38 -28.86
N ASP A 283 -4.53 11.82 -29.77
CA ASP A 283 -5.00 11.02 -30.90
C ASP A 283 -4.15 9.75 -31.01
N GLN A 284 -4.60 8.76 -30.24
CA GLN A 284 -3.91 7.49 -30.06
C GLN A 284 -4.17 6.51 -31.22
N THR A 285 -5.06 6.84 -32.16
CA THR A 285 -5.55 5.92 -33.21
C THR A 285 -4.68 5.88 -34.46
N ASN A 286 -3.80 6.86 -34.65
CA ASN A 286 -3.04 7.03 -35.88
C ASN A 286 -2.24 5.79 -36.30
N PHE A 287 -1.63 5.07 -35.36
CA PHE A 287 -0.88 3.86 -35.68
C PHE A 287 -1.80 2.71 -36.16
N ASP A 288 -2.98 2.56 -35.56
CA ASP A 288 -3.98 1.57 -36.01
C ASP A 288 -4.47 1.91 -37.41
N LEU A 289 -4.74 3.19 -37.70
CA LEU A 289 -5.15 3.65 -39.02
C LEU A 289 -4.08 3.32 -40.08
N VAL A 290 -2.80 3.46 -39.73
CA VAL A 290 -1.70 3.06 -40.62
C VAL A 290 -1.72 1.55 -40.83
N LEU A 291 -1.82 0.74 -39.78
CA LEU A 291 -1.90 -0.73 -39.88
C LEU A 291 -3.13 -1.19 -40.69
N ALA A 292 -4.26 -0.50 -40.58
CA ALA A 292 -5.49 -0.77 -41.34
C ALA A 292 -5.29 -0.68 -42.86
N THR A 293 -4.38 0.17 -43.32
CA THR A 293 -4.01 0.28 -44.74
C THR A 293 -3.08 -0.82 -45.23
N THR A 294 -2.51 -1.63 -44.32
CA THR A 294 -1.63 -2.75 -44.66
C THR A 294 -2.39 -4.07 -44.76
N ASP A 295 -1.69 -5.16 -45.07
CA ASP A 295 -2.26 -6.51 -45.06
C ASP A 295 -2.50 -7.04 -43.65
N TYR A 296 -1.81 -6.48 -42.64
CA TYR A 296 -2.02 -6.81 -41.23
C TYR A 296 -3.36 -6.32 -40.69
N LYS A 297 -3.92 -5.23 -41.21
CA LYS A 297 -5.19 -4.60 -40.78
C LYS A 297 -5.24 -4.03 -39.36
N ASN A 298 -4.63 -4.68 -38.38
CA ASN A 298 -4.58 -4.21 -37.00
C ASN A 298 -3.34 -4.74 -36.28
N LEU A 299 -3.12 -4.24 -35.07
CA LEU A 299 -1.95 -4.59 -34.25
C LEU A 299 -1.98 -6.06 -33.83
N ASP A 300 -3.15 -6.56 -33.44
CA ASP A 300 -3.32 -7.93 -32.99
C ASP A 300 -2.90 -8.96 -34.06
N LYS A 301 -3.40 -8.79 -35.28
CA LYS A 301 -3.03 -9.62 -36.42
C LYS A 301 -1.56 -9.44 -36.79
N TYR A 302 -1.00 -8.23 -36.69
CA TYR A 302 0.44 -8.04 -36.93
C TYR A 302 1.30 -8.87 -35.98
N ILE A 303 0.94 -8.92 -34.69
CA ILE A 303 1.66 -9.72 -33.69
C ILE A 303 1.45 -11.22 -33.96
N ASN A 304 0.22 -11.67 -34.12
CA ASN A 304 -0.12 -13.09 -34.29
C ASN A 304 0.38 -13.71 -35.61
N GLU A 305 0.65 -12.92 -36.64
CA GLU A 305 1.30 -13.41 -37.87
C GLU A 305 2.82 -13.63 -37.69
N ASN A 306 3.45 -13.02 -36.67
CA ASN A 306 4.88 -13.14 -36.42
C ASN A 306 5.22 -14.04 -35.21
N PHE A 307 4.35 -14.09 -34.20
CA PHE A 307 4.58 -14.85 -32.97
C PHE A 307 3.36 -15.67 -32.56
N ASN A 308 3.61 -16.77 -31.85
CA ASN A 308 2.56 -17.58 -31.25
C ASN A 308 2.22 -17.07 -29.84
N THR A 309 1.10 -16.38 -29.70
CA THR A 309 0.60 -15.82 -28.43
C THR A 309 -0.08 -16.85 -27.53
N PHE A 310 -0.47 -18.02 -28.04
CA PHE A 310 -1.31 -19.00 -27.32
C PHE A 310 -0.66 -19.57 -26.04
N GLY A 311 0.67 -19.51 -25.94
CA GLY A 311 1.43 -20.02 -24.79
C GLY A 311 1.58 -19.05 -23.62
N TYR A 312 1.00 -17.85 -23.71
CA TYR A 312 1.14 -16.77 -22.72
C TYR A 312 -0.20 -16.47 -22.05
N ASP A 313 -0.15 -16.10 -20.78
CA ASP A 313 -1.32 -15.67 -20.00
C ASP A 313 -1.79 -14.27 -20.42
N SER A 314 -0.87 -13.43 -20.90
CA SER A 314 -1.12 -12.09 -21.41
C SER A 314 -0.02 -11.65 -22.38
N TYR A 315 -0.31 -10.68 -23.25
CA TYR A 315 0.73 -9.98 -23.99
C TYR A 315 0.40 -8.49 -24.12
N LEU A 316 1.43 -7.69 -24.39
CA LEU A 316 1.27 -6.29 -24.74
C LEU A 316 2.30 -5.87 -25.79
N ALA A 317 1.96 -4.84 -26.56
CA ALA A 317 2.91 -4.19 -27.45
C ALA A 317 3.52 -2.95 -26.79
N ILE A 318 4.84 -2.80 -26.92
CA ILE A 318 5.53 -1.54 -26.65
C ILE A 318 5.96 -0.97 -28.01
N VAL A 319 5.28 0.08 -28.44
CA VAL A 319 5.56 0.75 -29.71
C VAL A 319 6.66 1.78 -29.48
N CYS A 320 7.88 1.44 -29.93
CA CYS A 320 9.06 2.27 -29.79
C CYS A 320 9.12 3.27 -30.96
N VAL A 321 9.19 4.56 -30.63
CA VAL A 321 9.15 5.67 -31.60
C VAL A 321 10.38 6.55 -31.43
N ASN A 322 11.28 6.58 -32.41
CA ASN A 322 12.49 7.43 -32.36
C ASN A 322 12.19 8.88 -32.78
N LYS A 323 11.39 9.58 -31.98
CA LYS A 323 11.00 10.99 -32.17
C LYS A 323 10.86 11.69 -30.82
N THR A 324 10.70 13.01 -30.82
CA THR A 324 10.29 13.74 -29.61
C THR A 324 8.81 13.49 -29.33
N GLY A 325 8.49 13.15 -28.08
CA GLY A 325 7.13 12.95 -27.61
C GLY A 325 7.12 12.57 -26.13
N SER A 326 5.96 12.13 -25.66
CA SER A 326 5.76 11.62 -24.30
C SER A 326 4.96 10.34 -24.38
N GLY A 327 5.43 9.31 -23.68
CA GLY A 327 4.82 7.99 -23.71
C GLY A 327 3.40 7.98 -23.14
N TYR A 328 2.58 7.07 -23.65
CA TYR A 328 1.21 6.88 -23.18
C TYR A 328 0.79 5.42 -23.30
N ALA A 329 -0.23 5.02 -22.53
CA ALA A 329 -0.87 3.72 -22.62
C ALA A 329 -2.23 3.82 -23.31
N LYS A 330 -2.58 2.77 -24.06
CA LYS A 330 -3.94 2.52 -24.56
C LYS A 330 -4.37 1.12 -24.08
N PRO A 331 -5.01 1.03 -22.89
CA PRO A 331 -5.59 -0.23 -22.43
C PRO A 331 -6.78 -0.64 -23.30
N TYR A 332 -7.12 -1.92 -23.26
CA TYR A 332 -8.28 -2.44 -23.96
C TYR A 332 -9.57 -2.08 -23.23
N THR A 333 -10.54 -1.55 -23.96
CA THR A 333 -11.91 -1.36 -23.47
C THR A 333 -12.90 -2.12 -24.38
N GLN A 334 -13.82 -2.89 -23.82
CA GLN A 334 -14.76 -3.64 -24.67
C GLN A 334 -15.61 -2.73 -25.58
N GLU A 335 -15.84 -1.47 -25.17
CA GLU A 335 -16.64 -0.49 -25.89
C GLU A 335 -16.00 -0.01 -27.20
N GLU A 336 -14.67 0.00 -27.30
CA GLU A 336 -13.96 0.50 -28.49
C GLU A 336 -13.49 -0.65 -29.41
N ALA A 337 -13.88 -1.91 -29.15
CA ALA A 337 -13.32 -3.13 -29.76
C ALA A 337 -13.40 -3.18 -31.30
N ASP A 338 -14.33 -2.42 -31.90
CA ASP A 338 -14.47 -2.28 -33.35
C ASP A 338 -13.33 -1.46 -34.00
N ILE A 339 -12.59 -0.69 -33.19
CA ILE A 339 -11.56 0.26 -33.63
C ILE A 339 -10.18 -0.17 -33.14
N PHE A 340 -10.08 -0.71 -31.92
CA PHE A 340 -8.82 -1.13 -31.34
C PHE A 340 -8.92 -2.61 -30.88
N THR A 341 -7.85 -3.36 -31.12
CA THR A 341 -7.89 -4.84 -30.98
C THR A 341 -6.81 -5.39 -30.05
N ALA A 342 -5.87 -4.56 -29.61
CA ALA A 342 -4.79 -4.95 -28.73
C ALA A 342 -4.32 -3.77 -27.89
N GLU A 343 -3.87 -4.07 -26.67
CA GLU A 343 -3.27 -3.13 -25.75
C GLU A 343 -1.87 -2.73 -26.19
N ARG A 344 -1.53 -1.47 -25.92
CA ARG A 344 -0.16 -1.00 -26.14
C ARG A 344 0.25 0.13 -25.24
N CYS A 345 1.55 0.22 -25.03
CA CYS A 345 2.22 1.45 -24.64
C CYS A 345 2.95 2.03 -25.86
N VAL A 346 2.97 3.35 -25.98
CA VAL A 346 3.88 4.06 -26.89
C VAL A 346 5.00 4.66 -26.06
N MET A 347 6.23 4.48 -26.53
CA MET A 347 7.44 4.92 -25.84
C MET A 347 8.31 5.76 -26.78
N PHE A 348 8.86 6.83 -26.24
CA PHE A 348 9.77 7.76 -26.89
C PHE A 348 11.15 7.76 -26.21
N PRO A 349 12.21 8.30 -26.84
CA PRO A 349 13.57 8.26 -26.31
C PRO A 349 13.73 9.04 -25.01
N ASN A 350 12.86 10.02 -24.74
CA ASN A 350 12.90 10.84 -23.53
C ASN A 350 12.13 10.22 -22.36
N ASP A 351 11.38 9.14 -22.58
CA ASP A 351 10.65 8.49 -21.49
C ASP A 351 11.63 7.78 -20.55
N GLY A 352 11.46 8.01 -19.26
CA GLY A 352 12.16 7.29 -18.20
C GLY A 352 11.47 5.98 -17.84
N LYS A 353 12.17 5.10 -17.13
CA LYS A 353 11.64 3.78 -16.71
C LYS A 353 10.36 3.88 -15.87
N ILE A 354 10.21 4.91 -15.04
CA ILE A 354 9.01 5.09 -14.20
C ILE A 354 7.80 5.49 -15.05
N ALA A 355 8.00 6.37 -16.03
CA ALA A 355 6.93 6.76 -16.96
C ALA A 355 6.43 5.56 -17.77
N LEU A 356 7.36 4.71 -18.25
CA LEU A 356 6.98 3.48 -18.94
C LEU A 356 6.34 2.45 -17.99
N ALA A 357 6.85 2.28 -16.77
CA ALA A 357 6.25 1.38 -15.77
C ALA A 357 4.80 1.78 -15.45
N ARG A 358 4.53 3.08 -15.30
CA ARG A 358 3.18 3.61 -15.15
C ARG A 358 2.28 3.24 -16.34
N ASN A 359 2.78 3.42 -17.57
CA ASN A 359 2.04 3.08 -18.78
C ASN A 359 1.76 1.57 -18.88
N ILE A 360 2.72 0.72 -18.51
CA ILE A 360 2.54 -0.73 -18.44
C ILE A 360 1.44 -1.07 -17.44
N LEU A 361 1.51 -0.54 -16.21
CA LEU A 361 0.46 -0.77 -15.19
C LEU A 361 -0.92 -0.31 -15.69
N SER A 362 -0.99 0.82 -16.42
CA SER A 362 -2.23 1.28 -17.04
C SER A 362 -2.78 0.33 -18.11
N VAL A 363 -1.92 -0.32 -18.89
CA VAL A 363 -2.34 -1.36 -19.84
C VAL A 363 -3.06 -2.51 -19.11
N PHE A 364 -2.58 -2.88 -17.92
CA PHE A 364 -3.18 -3.92 -17.07
C PHE A 364 -4.32 -3.42 -16.17
N GLY A 365 -4.87 -2.22 -16.42
CA GLY A 365 -6.07 -1.73 -15.75
C GLY A 365 -5.83 -0.81 -14.55
N ALA A 366 -4.58 -0.53 -14.18
CA ALA A 366 -4.29 0.48 -13.16
C ALA A 366 -4.68 1.89 -13.65
N GLN A 367 -5.36 2.65 -12.81
CA GLN A 367 -5.91 3.94 -13.21
C GLN A 367 -5.76 5.00 -12.13
N THR A 368 -5.46 6.22 -12.57
CA THR A 368 -5.62 7.39 -11.72
C THR A 368 -7.11 7.68 -11.56
N PRO A 369 -7.63 7.90 -10.34
CA PRO A 369 -9.00 8.35 -10.17
C PRO A 369 -9.27 9.65 -10.93
N SER A 370 -10.34 9.69 -11.71
CA SER A 370 -10.77 10.88 -12.46
C SER A 370 -11.47 11.91 -11.57
N ASP A 371 -12.16 11.43 -10.53
CA ASP A 371 -12.80 12.26 -9.53
C ASP A 371 -11.73 12.98 -8.66
N PRO A 372 -11.73 14.32 -8.59
CA PRO A 372 -10.73 15.07 -7.82
C PRO A 372 -10.69 14.70 -6.34
N TYR A 373 -11.85 14.41 -5.74
CA TYR A 373 -11.94 14.01 -4.34
C TYR A 373 -11.32 12.63 -4.12
N LEU A 374 -11.60 11.65 -4.99
CA LEU A 374 -10.93 10.34 -4.94
C LEU A 374 -9.43 10.47 -5.22
N LYS A 375 -9.01 11.34 -6.13
CA LYS A 375 -7.57 11.55 -6.37
C LYS A 375 -6.86 12.11 -5.14
N GLU A 376 -7.46 13.10 -4.48
CA GLU A 376 -6.91 13.69 -3.27
C GLU A 376 -6.92 12.70 -2.10
N LEU A 377 -7.99 11.89 -2.00
CA LEU A 377 -8.07 10.78 -1.05
C LEU A 377 -6.99 9.72 -1.30
N LEU A 378 -6.76 9.31 -2.56
CA LEU A 378 -5.68 8.37 -2.88
C LEU A 378 -4.32 8.96 -2.56
N THR A 379 -4.11 10.25 -2.80
CA THR A 379 -2.88 10.95 -2.41
C THR A 379 -2.72 10.95 -0.89
N SER A 380 -3.83 11.07 -0.16
CA SER A 380 -3.83 10.98 1.29
C SER A 380 -3.40 9.60 1.76
N TYR A 381 -3.79 8.51 1.11
CA TYR A 381 -3.32 7.14 1.45
C TYR A 381 -1.91 6.87 0.93
N CYS A 382 -1.62 7.19 -0.32
CA CYS A 382 -0.39 6.80 -1.01
C CYS A 382 0.15 7.98 -1.81
N LYS A 383 0.73 8.96 -1.12
CA LYS A 383 1.21 10.22 -1.73
C LYS A 383 2.10 10.03 -2.96
N ASN A 384 2.96 9.00 -2.92
CA ASN A 384 3.94 8.73 -3.97
C ASN A 384 3.50 7.56 -4.87
N ASP A 385 2.21 7.20 -4.92
CA ASP A 385 1.78 6.16 -5.84
C ASP A 385 2.14 6.52 -7.29
N ILE A 386 2.61 5.54 -8.05
CA ILE A 386 3.06 5.71 -9.43
C ILE A 386 1.96 6.23 -10.36
N MET A 387 0.69 5.94 -10.06
CA MET A 387 -0.46 6.46 -10.80
C MET A 387 -0.76 7.93 -10.46
N LEU A 388 -0.12 8.51 -9.43
CA LEU A 388 -0.28 9.90 -9.02
C LEU A 388 0.91 10.80 -9.40
N SER A 389 2.14 10.43 -9.04
CA SER A 389 3.31 11.32 -9.12
C SER A 389 4.23 11.10 -10.33
N GLY A 390 4.41 9.87 -10.83
CA GLY A 390 5.27 9.57 -11.99
C GLY A 390 6.77 9.91 -11.82
N ASP A 391 7.19 10.40 -10.65
CA ASP A 391 8.55 10.77 -10.29
C ASP A 391 9.42 9.54 -9.95
N GLU A 392 10.75 9.68 -9.93
CA GLU A 392 11.71 8.60 -9.61
C GLU A 392 11.43 7.89 -8.26
N ASP A 393 10.92 8.63 -7.26
CA ASP A 393 10.59 8.11 -5.92
C ASP A 393 9.18 7.48 -5.83
N SER A 394 8.51 7.29 -6.97
CA SER A 394 7.18 6.68 -7.01
C SER A 394 7.22 5.22 -6.56
N VAL A 395 6.11 4.76 -5.99
CA VAL A 395 5.91 3.38 -5.52
C VAL A 395 4.64 2.78 -6.11
N ILE A 396 4.55 1.46 -6.19
CA ILE A 396 3.30 0.76 -6.51
C ILE A 396 2.52 0.57 -5.21
N SER A 397 1.42 1.31 -5.01
CA SER A 397 0.52 1.08 -3.87
C SER A 397 -0.22 -0.25 -3.98
N GLU A 398 -0.82 -0.68 -2.88
CA GLU A 398 -1.67 -1.89 -2.86
C GLU A 398 -2.89 -1.76 -3.79
N LEU A 399 -3.45 -0.55 -3.97
CA LEU A 399 -4.52 -0.31 -4.95
C LEU A 399 -4.02 -0.51 -6.39
N THR A 400 -2.88 0.08 -6.74
CA THR A 400 -2.29 -0.05 -8.08
C THR A 400 -1.88 -1.49 -8.36
N ALA A 401 -1.29 -2.19 -7.39
CA ALA A 401 -0.95 -3.60 -7.51
C ALA A 401 -2.20 -4.46 -7.72
N TYR A 402 -3.26 -4.22 -6.96
CA TYR A 402 -4.53 -4.91 -7.10
C TYR A 402 -5.15 -4.70 -8.50
N GLN A 403 -5.23 -3.44 -8.94
CA GLN A 403 -5.77 -3.10 -10.26
C GLN A 403 -4.98 -3.74 -11.40
N ALA A 404 -3.65 -3.78 -11.31
CA ALA A 404 -2.82 -4.42 -12.32
C ALA A 404 -2.83 -5.97 -12.27
N GLY A 405 -3.53 -6.59 -11.30
CA GLY A 405 -3.52 -8.04 -11.10
C GLY A 405 -2.23 -8.57 -10.45
N LEU A 406 -1.36 -7.68 -9.97
CA LEU A 406 -0.20 -8.02 -9.13
C LEU A 406 -0.59 -8.36 -7.70
N SER A 407 -1.84 -8.18 -7.29
CA SER A 407 -2.35 -8.64 -6.00
C SER A 407 -3.77 -9.10 -6.18
N LYS A 408 -4.15 -10.19 -5.51
CA LYS A 408 -5.56 -10.56 -5.37
C LYS A 408 -6.20 -9.97 -4.13
N GLN A 409 -5.40 -9.35 -3.26
CA GLN A 409 -5.85 -8.75 -2.01
C GLN A 409 -5.91 -7.24 -2.18
N LEU A 410 -7.02 -6.66 -1.74
CA LEU A 410 -7.20 -5.22 -1.64
C LEU A 410 -7.46 -4.88 -0.17
N ASP A 411 -6.61 -4.03 0.41
CA ASP A 411 -6.84 -3.56 1.77
C ASP A 411 -8.14 -2.76 1.86
N ARG A 412 -8.87 -2.93 2.97
CA ARG A 412 -10.15 -2.26 3.24
C ARG A 412 -10.04 -0.75 3.14
N GLN A 413 -8.88 -0.17 3.45
CA GLN A 413 -8.64 1.28 3.29
C GLN A 413 -8.91 1.78 1.86
N PHE A 414 -8.75 0.90 0.85
CA PHE A 414 -8.95 1.23 -0.55
C PHE A 414 -10.36 0.92 -1.07
N HIS A 415 -11.27 0.41 -0.22
CA HIS A 415 -12.65 0.13 -0.65
C HIS A 415 -13.40 1.42 -1.04
N SER A 416 -13.00 2.59 -0.55
CA SER A 416 -13.56 3.89 -0.95
C SER A 416 -13.35 4.22 -2.43
N PHE A 417 -12.40 3.57 -3.10
CA PHE A 417 -12.13 3.74 -4.53
C PHE A 417 -12.92 2.76 -5.41
N CYS A 418 -13.58 1.79 -4.80
CA CYS A 418 -14.42 0.85 -5.51
C CYS A 418 -15.70 1.56 -5.93
N VAL A 419 -15.83 1.85 -7.22
CA VAL A 419 -17.09 2.34 -7.77
C VAL A 419 -18.09 1.19 -7.62
N LYS A 420 -19.09 1.32 -6.75
CA LYS A 420 -20.24 0.43 -6.80
C LYS A 420 -20.85 0.62 -8.19
N THR A 421 -20.67 -0.36 -9.07
CA THR A 421 -21.59 -0.52 -10.18
C THR A 421 -22.96 -0.61 -9.54
N VAL A 422 -23.77 0.41 -9.74
CA VAL A 422 -25.19 0.31 -9.42
C VAL A 422 -25.65 -0.84 -10.31
N SER A 423 -25.81 -2.03 -9.72
CA SER A 423 -26.64 -3.02 -10.35
C SER A 423 -28.00 -2.36 -10.46
N GLU A 424 -28.40 -1.99 -11.68
CA GLU A 424 -29.80 -1.80 -11.98
C GLU A 424 -30.47 -3.14 -11.64
N GLU A 425 -30.93 -3.30 -10.40
CA GLU A 425 -31.98 -4.25 -10.12
C GLU A 425 -33.17 -3.79 -10.97
N PRO A 426 -33.71 -4.63 -11.86
CA PRO A 426 -34.98 -4.30 -12.47
C PRO A 426 -36.00 -4.25 -11.34
N GLU A 427 -36.65 -3.09 -11.17
CA GLU A 427 -37.85 -2.96 -10.36
C GLU A 427 -38.87 -4.02 -10.81
N LEU A 428 -38.90 -5.14 -10.11
CA LEU A 428 -40.03 -6.05 -10.14
C LEU A 428 -41.12 -5.46 -9.23
N SER A 429 -41.83 -4.51 -9.82
CA SER A 429 -43.16 -4.11 -9.39
C SER A 429 -44.11 -5.32 -9.48
N VAL A 430 -44.30 -6.05 -8.38
CA VAL A 430 -45.40 -7.02 -8.26
C VAL A 430 -45.92 -7.10 -6.82
N TYR A 431 -47.13 -6.56 -6.66
CA TYR A 431 -48.11 -6.54 -5.54
C TYR A 431 -47.97 -5.52 -4.42
#